data_AF-A0A8H1L703-F1
#
_entry.id   AF-A0A8H1L703-F1
#
_cell.length_a   1.000
_cell.length_b   1.000
_cell.length_c   1.000
_cell.angle_alpha   90.00
_cell.angle_beta   90.00
_cell.angle_gamma   90.00
#
_symmetry.space_group_name_H-M   'P 1'
#
loop_
_entity.id
_entity.type
_entity.pdbx_description
1 polymer ?
#
loop_
_entity_poly.entity_id
_entity_poly.type
_entity_poly.pdbx_seq_one_letter_code
_entity_poly.pdbx_strand_id
1 'polypeptide(L)'
;MGAAAPQPGLAAGGTAGDGGDPVIGVIGGYGDVGAHTVSALYRAGVPVRIGGRSATAAAHFRARRLPPGAAAEARTVDVRDGDSVRAFADGLSVLVNCAGPSHLTGSSAARAALRAGVDYVDAAGDDALHAQLDDDRYRHSGRTAVLSAGLRPGLTGLFPRAVAHWVRTAGLTRPETVCLRTRVVDHFTTTSALEYLHGAATTAAGPLAAWRDGAARPRALTRRIVADLPFFPGTSTVVPQLSAEDIRTARALGVRDGDWLTLVQGEQVLAALDRVHVLPPEDAAERLCRAARLDMAGRSPSVTLAVVVAGRGASGAESRTAVLHGTGNAPLSGAVAAHTALQVLRGEVPPGRHFAADVLDAPAAVTALTRPAADGTRACARVELLPRGADPFAPQAVAEVGAL
;
A
#
# COMPACT_ATOMS: atom_id res chain seq x y z
N MET A 1 -13.10 23.35 49.28
CA MET A 1 -11.82 23.05 48.60
C MET A 1 -12.10 22.03 47.52
N GLY A 2 -11.74 22.35 46.27
CA GLY A 2 -11.94 21.45 45.12
C GLY A 2 -12.63 22.14 43.94
N ALA A 3 -12.00 23.19 43.40
CA ALA A 3 -12.39 23.77 42.13
C ALA A 3 -12.05 22.77 41.00
N ALA A 4 -13.04 22.40 40.20
CA ALA A 4 -12.84 21.64 38.97
C ALA A 4 -12.31 22.58 37.88
N ALA A 5 -11.15 22.25 37.32
CA ALA A 5 -10.54 22.97 36.22
C ALA A 5 -11.35 22.78 34.92
N PRO A 6 -11.54 23.83 34.10
CA PRO A 6 -12.17 23.70 32.79
C PRO A 6 -11.20 23.10 31.77
N GLN A 7 -11.70 22.24 30.90
CA GLN A 7 -10.95 21.69 29.78
C GLN A 7 -10.63 22.77 28.73
N PRO A 8 -9.45 22.76 28.10
CA PRO A 8 -9.11 23.72 27.07
C PRO A 8 -9.82 23.39 25.76
N GLY A 9 -10.60 24.34 25.26
CA GLY A 9 -11.28 24.27 23.96
C GLY A 9 -10.30 24.30 22.79
N LEU A 10 -10.68 23.60 21.72
CA LEU A 10 -10.06 23.71 20.40
C LEU A 10 -10.12 25.18 19.94
N ALA A 11 -8.97 25.82 19.84
CA ALA A 11 -8.85 27.09 19.16
C ALA A 11 -8.95 26.85 17.64
N ALA A 12 -10.07 27.26 17.07
CA ALA A 12 -10.25 27.38 15.63
C ALA A 12 -9.38 28.53 15.11
N GLY A 13 -8.47 28.22 14.18
CA GLY A 13 -7.71 29.22 13.44
C GLY A 13 -7.38 28.70 12.04
N GLY A 14 -8.03 29.25 11.02
CA GLY A 14 -7.69 28.98 9.62
C GLY A 14 -8.86 29.09 8.63
N THR A 15 -9.20 30.34 8.29
CA THR A 15 -9.89 30.82 7.06
C THR A 15 -10.95 29.94 6.39
N ALA A 16 -12.21 30.31 6.60
CA ALA A 16 -13.37 29.88 5.83
C ALA A 16 -13.25 30.26 4.34
N GLY A 17 -13.31 29.25 3.48
CA GLY A 17 -13.64 29.36 2.05
C GLY A 17 -14.88 28.48 1.78
N ASP A 18 -15.95 29.11 1.34
CA ASP A 18 -17.19 28.58 0.75
C ASP A 18 -17.60 27.11 1.01
N GLY A 19 -18.04 26.82 2.24
CA GLY A 19 -19.41 26.37 2.52
C GLY A 19 -19.92 24.98 2.10
N GLY A 20 -19.09 24.06 1.60
CA GLY A 20 -19.48 22.66 1.36
C GLY A 20 -18.80 21.67 2.31
N ASP A 21 -19.48 20.57 2.65
CA ASP A 21 -18.83 19.44 3.32
C ASP A 21 -17.64 18.93 2.47
N PRO A 22 -16.47 18.63 3.07
CA PRO A 22 -15.31 18.19 2.31
C PRO A 22 -15.60 16.91 1.53
N VAL A 23 -15.35 16.93 0.22
CA VAL A 23 -15.61 15.80 -0.68
C VAL A 23 -14.29 15.16 -1.11
N ILE A 24 -14.21 13.84 -1.02
CA ILE A 24 -13.09 13.07 -1.58
C ILE A 24 -13.52 12.42 -2.90
N GLY A 25 -12.78 12.67 -3.97
CA GLY A 25 -13.00 11.99 -5.26
C GLY A 25 -12.09 10.78 -5.42
N VAL A 26 -12.60 9.70 -5.99
CA VAL A 26 -11.84 8.49 -6.28
C VAL A 26 -11.91 8.16 -7.77
N ILE A 27 -10.81 8.33 -8.50
CA ILE A 27 -10.68 7.89 -9.90
C ILE A 27 -10.40 6.39 -9.92
N GLY A 28 -11.07 5.65 -10.81
CA GLY A 28 -11.09 4.20 -10.76
C GLY A 28 -11.95 3.68 -9.60
N GLY A 29 -12.91 4.47 -9.13
CA GLY A 29 -13.66 4.25 -7.88
C GLY A 29 -14.56 3.00 -7.84
N TYR A 30 -14.76 2.33 -8.98
CA TYR A 30 -15.46 1.04 -9.07
C TYR A 30 -14.56 -0.08 -9.63
N GLY A 31 -13.26 0.18 -9.80
CA GLY A 31 -12.25 -0.86 -10.01
C GLY A 31 -11.92 -1.58 -8.70
N ASP A 32 -11.04 -2.58 -8.75
CA ASP A 32 -10.79 -3.47 -7.61
C ASP A 32 -10.34 -2.70 -6.35
N VAL A 33 -9.25 -1.93 -6.44
CA VAL A 33 -8.76 -1.08 -5.32
C VAL A 33 -9.70 0.09 -5.01
N GLY A 34 -10.20 0.78 -6.05
CA GLY A 34 -11.04 1.96 -5.88
C GLY A 34 -12.37 1.65 -5.18
N ALA A 35 -12.97 0.49 -5.46
CA ALA A 35 -14.19 0.03 -4.79
C ALA A 35 -13.99 -0.07 -3.26
N HIS A 36 -12.87 -0.67 -2.84
CA HIS A 36 -12.51 -0.77 -1.43
C HIS A 36 -12.19 0.60 -0.81
N THR A 37 -11.55 1.49 -1.58
CA THR A 37 -11.27 2.88 -1.17
C THR A 37 -12.57 3.64 -0.91
N VAL A 38 -13.51 3.62 -1.88
CA VAL A 38 -14.82 4.28 -1.77
C VAL A 38 -15.61 3.73 -0.57
N SER A 39 -15.67 2.41 -0.41
CA SER A 39 -16.36 1.81 0.74
C SER A 39 -15.72 2.19 2.08
N ALA A 40 -14.39 2.31 2.16
CA ALA A 40 -13.71 2.73 3.38
C ALA A 40 -13.96 4.22 3.71
N LEU A 41 -13.89 5.10 2.71
CA LEU A 41 -14.19 6.53 2.86
C LEU A 41 -15.65 6.77 3.26
N TYR A 42 -16.58 6.06 2.63
CA TYR A 42 -18.00 6.11 2.99
C TYR A 42 -18.23 5.74 4.46
N ARG A 43 -17.61 4.65 4.94
CA ARG A 43 -17.71 4.23 6.35
C ARG A 43 -17.07 5.22 7.32
N ALA A 44 -16.09 6.00 6.85
CA ALA A 44 -15.50 7.09 7.61
C ALA A 44 -16.40 8.34 7.66
N GLY A 45 -17.58 8.32 7.02
CA GLY A 45 -18.55 9.40 7.04
C GLY A 45 -18.24 10.56 6.10
N VAL A 46 -17.32 10.37 5.14
CA VAL A 46 -16.92 11.42 4.21
C VAL A 46 -17.71 11.30 2.90
N PRO A 47 -18.30 12.38 2.37
CA PRO A 47 -18.90 12.38 1.03
C PRO A 47 -17.90 11.96 -0.05
N VAL A 48 -18.32 11.06 -0.94
CA VAL A 48 -17.44 10.48 -1.97
C VAL A 48 -17.93 10.76 -3.38
N ARG A 49 -17.05 11.28 -4.24
CA ARG A 49 -17.27 11.33 -5.68
C ARG A 49 -16.59 10.15 -6.37
N ILE A 50 -17.38 9.27 -6.97
CA ILE A 50 -16.93 8.04 -7.63
C ILE A 50 -16.65 8.34 -9.10
N GLY A 51 -15.38 8.20 -9.51
CA GLY A 51 -14.90 8.50 -10.86
C GLY A 51 -14.53 7.27 -11.66
N GLY A 52 -14.95 7.22 -12.93
CA GLY A 52 -14.39 6.33 -13.94
C GLY A 52 -15.04 6.54 -15.31
N ARG A 53 -14.61 5.77 -16.32
CA ARG A 53 -15.05 5.95 -17.71
C ARG A 53 -16.51 5.56 -18.00
N SER A 54 -17.15 4.77 -17.14
CA SER A 54 -18.48 4.20 -17.37
C SER A 54 -19.45 4.64 -16.27
N ALA A 55 -20.37 5.54 -16.64
CA ALA A 55 -21.46 5.96 -15.77
C ALA A 55 -22.32 4.77 -15.32
N THR A 56 -22.57 3.82 -16.23
CA THR A 56 -23.33 2.59 -15.93
C THR A 56 -22.63 1.74 -14.87
N ALA A 57 -21.31 1.53 -15.00
CA ALA A 57 -20.55 0.76 -14.00
C ALA A 57 -20.54 1.46 -12.63
N ALA A 58 -20.39 2.79 -12.60
CA ALA A 58 -20.43 3.56 -11.37
C ALA A 58 -21.81 3.48 -10.69
N ALA A 59 -22.90 3.58 -11.45
CA ALA A 59 -24.26 3.42 -10.94
C ALA A 59 -24.50 2.02 -10.39
N HIS A 60 -24.04 0.98 -11.09
CA HIS A 60 -24.15 -0.41 -10.66
C HIS A 60 -23.36 -0.68 -9.38
N PHE A 61 -22.13 -0.16 -9.28
CA PHE A 61 -21.32 -0.25 -8.08
C PHE A 61 -22.03 0.42 -6.90
N ARG A 62 -22.50 1.66 -7.07
CA ARG A 62 -23.20 2.41 -6.02
C ARG A 62 -24.42 1.64 -5.52
N ALA A 63 -25.24 1.10 -6.41
CA ALA A 63 -26.44 0.34 -6.04
C ALA A 63 -26.13 -0.98 -5.30
N ARG A 64 -24.97 -1.61 -5.57
CA ARG A 64 -24.61 -2.90 -4.95
C ARG A 64 -23.78 -2.79 -3.67
N ARG A 65 -22.96 -1.74 -3.56
CA ARG A 65 -21.90 -1.65 -2.53
C ARG A 65 -22.13 -0.56 -1.50
N LEU A 66 -23.03 0.40 -1.78
CA LEU A 66 -23.36 1.48 -0.88
C LEU A 66 -24.86 1.41 -0.54
N PRO A 67 -25.26 1.74 0.71
CA PRO A 67 -26.66 1.75 1.08
C PRO A 67 -27.42 2.89 0.38
N PRO A 68 -28.76 2.78 0.26
CA PRO A 68 -29.60 3.88 -0.21
C PRO A 68 -29.37 5.14 0.62
N GLY A 69 -29.25 6.29 -0.04
CA GLY A 69 -28.99 7.58 0.64
C GLY A 69 -27.53 7.82 1.04
N ALA A 70 -26.59 6.92 0.71
CA ALA A 70 -25.16 7.20 0.88
C ALA A 70 -24.78 8.53 0.18
N ALA A 71 -24.01 9.36 0.87
CA ALA A 71 -23.43 10.60 0.37
C ALA A 71 -22.33 10.28 -0.67
N ALA A 72 -22.74 9.70 -1.79
CA ALA A 72 -21.87 9.29 -2.88
C ALA A 72 -22.49 9.67 -4.22
N GLU A 73 -21.78 10.48 -4.99
CA GLU A 73 -22.14 10.84 -6.37
C GLU A 73 -21.23 10.14 -7.36
N ALA A 74 -21.73 9.80 -8.54
CA ALA A 74 -20.93 9.22 -9.62
C ALA A 74 -20.72 10.27 -10.71
N ARG A 75 -19.48 10.43 -11.18
CA ARG A 75 -19.15 11.29 -12.32
C ARG A 75 -18.20 10.58 -13.29
N THR A 76 -18.43 10.77 -14.58
CA THR A 76 -17.55 10.21 -15.61
C THR A 76 -16.22 10.96 -15.61
N VAL A 77 -15.12 10.22 -15.71
CA VAL A 77 -13.77 10.78 -15.88
C VAL A 77 -12.90 9.84 -16.69
N ASP A 78 -12.17 10.37 -17.68
CA ASP A 78 -11.03 9.70 -18.31
C ASP A 78 -9.74 10.28 -17.74
N VAL A 79 -9.00 9.48 -16.98
CA VAL A 79 -7.75 9.90 -16.31
C VAL A 79 -6.65 10.32 -17.29
N ARG A 80 -6.75 9.88 -18.55
CA ARG A 80 -5.80 10.24 -19.61
C ARG A 80 -6.09 11.62 -20.20
N ASP A 81 -7.28 12.17 -19.96
CA ASP A 81 -7.66 13.51 -20.36
C ASP A 81 -7.56 14.45 -19.16
N GLY A 82 -6.57 15.35 -19.20
CA GLY A 82 -6.30 16.29 -18.11
C GLY A 82 -7.44 17.29 -17.85
N ASP A 83 -8.27 17.61 -18.86
CA ASP A 83 -9.44 18.45 -18.67
C ASP A 83 -10.61 17.68 -18.06
N SER A 84 -10.78 16.41 -18.45
CA SER A 84 -11.72 15.50 -17.79
C SER A 84 -11.39 15.36 -16.30
N VAL A 85 -10.11 15.17 -15.95
CA VAL A 85 -9.68 15.11 -14.54
C VAL A 85 -9.89 16.44 -13.83
N ARG A 86 -9.58 17.57 -14.46
CA ARG A 86 -9.80 18.90 -13.88
C ARG A 86 -11.28 19.13 -13.56
N ALA A 87 -12.18 18.81 -14.48
CA ALA A 87 -13.62 18.92 -14.26
C ALA A 87 -14.13 17.96 -13.17
N PHE A 88 -13.54 16.77 -13.07
CA PHE A 88 -13.85 15.83 -11.98
C PHE A 88 -13.34 16.34 -10.62
N ALA A 89 -12.20 17.04 -10.60
CA ALA A 89 -11.57 17.55 -9.40
C ALA A 89 -12.23 18.82 -8.83
N ASP A 90 -13.07 19.49 -9.62
CA ASP A 90 -13.75 20.72 -9.21
C ASP A 90 -14.58 20.54 -7.92
N GLY A 91 -14.30 21.34 -6.90
CA GLY A 91 -14.96 21.27 -5.59
C GLY A 91 -14.57 20.04 -4.72
N LEU A 92 -13.50 19.31 -5.07
CA LEU A 92 -12.94 18.29 -4.20
C LEU A 92 -11.95 18.88 -3.19
N SER A 93 -11.84 18.25 -2.03
CA SER A 93 -10.74 18.52 -1.09
C SER A 93 -9.53 17.62 -1.38
N VAL A 94 -9.78 16.34 -1.68
CA VAL A 94 -8.73 15.36 -2.01
C VAL A 94 -9.15 14.54 -3.22
N LEU A 95 -8.22 14.32 -4.15
CA LEU A 95 -8.36 13.40 -5.27
C LEU A 95 -7.51 12.14 -5.03
N VAL A 96 -8.15 10.99 -4.94
CA VAL A 96 -7.50 9.68 -4.84
C VAL A 96 -7.48 9.02 -6.22
N ASN A 97 -6.30 8.72 -6.74
CA ASN A 97 -6.10 7.95 -7.95
C ASN A 97 -5.93 6.46 -7.63
N CYS A 98 -6.95 5.68 -7.98
CA CYS A 98 -6.91 4.20 -7.97
C CYS A 98 -6.97 3.62 -9.39
N ALA A 99 -6.83 4.46 -10.43
CA ALA A 99 -6.78 4.01 -11.81
C ALA A 99 -5.33 3.74 -12.23
N GLY A 100 -5.13 2.65 -12.98
CA GLY A 100 -3.83 2.33 -13.53
C GLY A 100 -3.90 1.88 -14.99
N PRO A 101 -2.74 1.58 -15.60
CA PRO A 101 -1.40 1.57 -14.99
C PRO A 101 -0.90 2.96 -14.53
N SER A 102 -0.30 3.05 -13.35
CA SER A 102 0.08 4.30 -12.67
C SER A 102 1.09 5.13 -13.46
N HIS A 103 2.03 4.47 -14.16
CA HIS A 103 2.99 5.14 -15.04
C HIS A 103 2.33 5.86 -16.23
N LEU A 104 1.08 5.52 -16.58
CA LEU A 104 0.30 6.17 -17.63
C LEU A 104 -0.68 7.21 -17.08
N THR A 105 -1.16 7.03 -15.84
CA THR A 105 -2.26 7.81 -15.28
C THR A 105 -1.80 8.86 -14.25
N GLY A 106 -0.78 8.55 -13.46
CA GLY A 106 -0.42 9.30 -12.26
C GLY A 106 0.01 10.74 -12.53
N SER A 107 0.86 10.97 -13.55
CA SER A 107 1.38 12.32 -13.84
C SER A 107 0.32 13.26 -14.41
N SER A 108 -0.64 12.73 -15.18
CA SER A 108 -1.79 13.49 -15.67
C SER A 108 -2.70 13.88 -14.51
N ALA A 109 -3.04 12.91 -13.67
CA ALA A 109 -3.95 13.09 -12.54
C ALA A 109 -3.38 14.07 -11.50
N ALA A 110 -2.12 13.89 -11.09
CA ALA A 110 -1.46 14.75 -10.12
C ALA A 110 -1.39 16.21 -10.58
N ARG A 111 -1.02 16.45 -11.86
CA ARG A 111 -0.97 17.81 -12.42
C ARG A 111 -2.35 18.46 -12.53
N ALA A 112 -3.37 17.68 -12.86
CA ALA A 112 -4.75 18.19 -12.93
C ALA A 112 -5.30 18.54 -11.54
N ALA A 113 -5.04 17.70 -10.53
CA ALA A 113 -5.39 17.98 -9.13
C ALA A 113 -4.73 19.27 -8.63
N LEU A 114 -3.42 19.41 -8.86
CA LEU A 114 -2.67 20.60 -8.45
C LEU A 114 -3.20 21.88 -9.13
N ARG A 115 -3.55 21.82 -10.42
CA ARG A 115 -4.18 22.96 -11.13
C ARG A 115 -5.57 23.30 -10.59
N ALA A 116 -6.32 22.32 -10.11
CA ALA A 116 -7.61 22.51 -9.47
C ALA A 116 -7.48 22.96 -8.00
N GLY A 117 -6.27 23.04 -7.45
CA GLY A 117 -6.05 23.36 -6.03
C GLY A 117 -6.53 22.24 -5.10
N VAL A 118 -6.39 20.99 -5.51
CA VAL A 118 -6.86 19.81 -4.76
C VAL A 118 -5.66 18.97 -4.33
N ASP A 119 -5.71 18.43 -3.12
CA ASP A 119 -4.67 17.50 -2.65
C ASP A 119 -4.77 16.16 -3.38
N TYR A 120 -3.65 15.46 -3.50
CA TYR A 120 -3.53 14.27 -4.33
C TYR A 120 -3.06 13.06 -3.53
N VAL A 121 -3.72 11.92 -3.73
CA VAL A 121 -3.28 10.62 -3.21
C VAL A 121 -3.24 9.61 -4.36
N ASP A 122 -2.16 8.84 -4.48
CA ASP A 122 -2.04 7.76 -5.45
C ASP A 122 -1.84 6.42 -4.74
N ALA A 123 -2.70 5.46 -5.03
CA ALA A 123 -2.63 4.11 -4.44
C ALA A 123 -1.42 3.31 -4.97
N ALA A 124 -0.92 3.65 -6.16
CA ALA A 124 0.32 3.13 -6.73
C ALA A 124 1.35 4.25 -6.66
N GLY A 125 1.91 4.72 -7.77
CA GLY A 125 2.82 5.87 -7.80
C GLY A 125 4.11 5.65 -7.01
N ASP A 126 5.23 5.58 -7.71
CA ASP A 126 6.54 5.32 -7.11
C ASP A 126 7.52 6.49 -7.36
N ASP A 127 8.82 6.20 -7.30
CA ASP A 127 9.90 7.15 -7.53
C ASP A 127 9.83 7.84 -8.89
N ALA A 128 9.35 7.16 -9.94
CA ALA A 128 9.24 7.75 -11.26
C ALA A 128 8.19 8.86 -11.29
N LEU A 129 7.03 8.63 -10.67
CA LEU A 129 6.01 9.66 -10.52
C LEU A 129 6.48 10.75 -9.54
N HIS A 130 7.05 10.36 -8.40
CA HIS A 130 7.56 11.29 -7.41
C HIS A 130 8.53 12.30 -8.03
N ALA A 131 9.49 11.83 -8.84
CA ALA A 131 10.48 12.66 -9.53
C ALA A 131 9.86 13.69 -10.50
N GLN A 132 8.69 13.39 -11.07
CA GLN A 132 7.97 14.29 -11.98
C GLN A 132 7.16 15.38 -11.25
N LEU A 133 6.91 15.22 -9.95
CA LEU A 133 6.20 16.22 -9.15
C LEU A 133 7.14 17.31 -8.66
N ASP A 134 6.75 18.57 -8.80
CA ASP A 134 7.52 19.72 -8.33
C ASP A 134 7.18 20.03 -6.86
N ASP A 135 8.07 19.64 -5.94
CA ASP A 135 7.88 19.80 -4.49
C ASP A 135 7.68 21.26 -4.08
N ASP A 136 8.47 22.18 -4.67
CA ASP A 136 8.37 23.59 -4.35
C ASP A 136 7.01 24.12 -4.79
N ARG A 137 6.52 23.71 -5.96
CA ARG A 137 5.18 24.10 -6.40
C ARG A 137 4.08 23.59 -5.47
N TYR A 138 4.15 22.34 -5.02
CA TYR A 138 3.19 21.80 -4.03
C TYR A 138 3.22 22.62 -2.74
N ARG A 139 4.41 22.86 -2.17
CA ARG A 139 4.60 23.67 -0.96
C ARG A 139 4.09 25.11 -1.10
N HIS A 140 4.45 25.81 -2.17
CA HIS A 140 4.01 27.19 -2.42
C HIS A 140 2.49 27.29 -2.59
N SER A 141 1.85 26.26 -3.15
CA SER A 141 0.39 26.21 -3.27
C SER A 141 -0.34 25.75 -2.00
N GLY A 142 0.41 25.37 -0.95
CA GLY A 142 -0.16 24.78 0.26
C GLY A 142 -0.84 23.42 0.02
N ARG A 143 -0.42 22.69 -1.02
CA ARG A 143 -1.02 21.40 -1.42
C ARG A 143 -0.11 20.23 -1.11
N THR A 144 -0.74 19.07 -0.97
CA THR A 144 -0.09 17.81 -0.61
C THR A 144 -0.30 16.77 -1.69
N ALA A 145 0.76 16.04 -2.04
CA ALA A 145 0.69 14.84 -2.85
C ALA A 145 1.30 13.65 -2.08
N VAL A 146 0.52 12.59 -1.86
CA VAL A 146 1.00 11.36 -1.22
C VAL A 146 0.91 10.19 -2.19
N LEU A 147 2.06 9.64 -2.53
CA LEU A 147 2.20 8.49 -3.43
C LEU A 147 2.43 7.20 -2.64
N SER A 148 2.40 6.06 -3.31
CA SER A 148 2.63 4.75 -2.70
C SER A 148 1.63 4.43 -1.58
N ALA A 149 0.35 4.75 -1.78
CA ALA A 149 -0.70 4.55 -0.77
C ALA A 149 -1.50 3.23 -0.97
N GLY A 150 -0.83 2.13 -1.33
CA GLY A 150 -1.45 0.83 -1.59
C GLY A 150 -0.92 -0.30 -0.70
N LEU A 151 -1.09 -1.56 -1.12
CA LEU A 151 -0.41 -2.70 -0.49
C LEU A 151 1.09 -2.63 -0.81
N ARG A 152 1.40 -2.62 -2.10
CA ARG A 152 2.77 -2.56 -2.63
C ARG A 152 2.77 -1.67 -3.89
N PRO A 153 3.42 -0.50 -3.85
CA PRO A 153 4.05 0.10 -2.67
C PRO A 153 3.00 0.63 -1.65
N GLY A 154 3.40 0.81 -0.40
CA GLY A 154 2.62 1.40 0.69
C GLY A 154 2.70 0.61 1.98
N LEU A 155 1.77 -0.34 2.18
CA LEU A 155 1.74 -1.18 3.38
C LEU A 155 3.05 -1.97 3.57
N THR A 156 3.71 -2.37 2.47
CA THR A 156 5.02 -3.04 2.53
C THR A 156 6.15 -2.15 3.06
N GLY A 157 6.02 -0.82 2.96
CA GLY A 157 6.88 0.14 3.66
C GLY A 157 6.39 0.48 5.08
N LEU A 158 5.08 0.63 5.28
CA LEU A 158 4.49 0.99 6.58
C LEU A 158 4.67 -0.10 7.63
N PHE A 159 4.36 -1.36 7.28
CA PHE A 159 4.36 -2.45 8.24
C PHE A 159 5.73 -2.70 8.92
N PRO A 160 6.87 -2.81 8.20
CA PRO A 160 8.17 -2.93 8.87
C PRO A 160 8.54 -1.72 9.72
N ARG A 161 8.10 -0.50 9.36
CA ARG A 161 8.27 0.70 10.20
C ARG A 161 7.43 0.62 11.48
N ALA A 162 6.18 0.16 11.39
CA ALA A 162 5.32 -0.07 12.55
C ALA A 162 5.91 -1.11 13.50
N VAL A 163 6.43 -2.22 12.95
CA VAL A 163 7.11 -3.26 13.74
C VAL A 163 8.35 -2.69 14.41
N ALA A 164 9.21 -1.99 13.67
CA ALA A 164 10.39 -1.33 14.25
C ALA A 164 10.02 -0.35 15.38
N HIS A 165 8.90 0.37 15.27
CA HIS A 165 8.40 1.22 16.33
C HIS A 165 7.97 0.40 17.57
N TRP A 166 7.13 -0.62 17.42
CA TRP A 166 6.66 -1.45 18.53
C TRP A 166 7.79 -2.19 19.25
N VAL A 167 8.83 -2.60 18.52
CA VAL A 167 9.96 -3.30 19.15
C VAL A 167 10.87 -2.34 19.90
N ARG A 168 11.01 -1.09 19.43
CA ARG A 168 11.70 -0.02 20.16
C ARG A 168 11.00 0.31 21.46
N THR A 169 9.68 0.46 21.45
CA THR A 169 8.90 0.68 22.68
C THR A 169 8.97 -0.51 23.64
N ALA A 170 9.21 -1.72 23.12
CA ALA A 170 9.41 -2.94 23.91
C ALA A 170 10.87 -3.16 24.40
N GLY A 171 11.81 -2.25 24.11
CA GLY A 171 13.17 -2.28 24.65
C GLY A 171 14.30 -2.63 23.66
N LEU A 172 14.01 -2.85 22.37
CA LEU A 172 15.04 -3.00 21.34
C LEU A 172 15.57 -1.62 20.96
N THR A 173 16.78 -1.28 21.38
CA THR A 173 17.32 0.09 21.25
C THR A 173 17.92 0.35 19.87
N ARG A 174 18.47 -0.68 19.21
CA ARG A 174 19.09 -0.54 17.90
C ARG A 174 18.72 -1.70 16.97
N PRO A 175 17.84 -1.47 15.96
CA PRO A 175 17.62 -2.46 14.91
C PRO A 175 18.87 -2.57 14.05
N GLU A 176 19.35 -3.79 13.84
CA GLU A 176 20.53 -4.07 13.01
C GLU A 176 20.13 -4.75 11.70
N THR A 177 19.08 -5.59 11.73
CA THR A 177 18.57 -6.29 10.56
C THR A 177 17.06 -6.27 10.45
N VAL A 178 16.55 -6.38 9.23
CA VAL A 178 15.12 -6.57 8.94
C VAL A 178 14.91 -7.62 7.85
N CYS A 179 13.94 -8.50 8.00
CA CYS A 179 13.50 -9.40 6.95
C CYS A 179 11.98 -9.24 6.76
N LEU A 180 11.56 -8.87 5.55
CA LEU A 180 10.15 -8.85 5.15
C LEU A 180 9.88 -9.98 4.16
N ARG A 181 9.00 -10.89 4.55
CA ARG A 181 8.43 -11.93 3.68
C ARG A 181 7.02 -11.55 3.29
N THR A 182 6.74 -11.50 2.00
CA THR A 182 5.43 -11.15 1.46
C THR A 182 4.89 -12.27 0.61
N ARG A 183 3.68 -12.72 0.91
CA ARG A 183 2.90 -13.61 0.06
C ARG A 183 1.59 -12.93 -0.32
N VAL A 184 1.28 -12.95 -1.60
CA VAL A 184 -0.02 -12.52 -2.13
C VAL A 184 -0.58 -13.70 -2.92
N VAL A 185 -1.75 -14.18 -2.49
CA VAL A 185 -2.55 -15.17 -3.22
C VAL A 185 -3.86 -14.47 -3.54
N ASP A 186 -3.99 -14.02 -4.78
CA ASP A 186 -5.12 -13.21 -5.23
C ASP A 186 -5.27 -13.30 -6.75
N HIS A 187 -6.34 -12.72 -7.27
CA HIS A 187 -6.53 -12.50 -8.70
C HIS A 187 -5.70 -11.32 -9.20
N PHE A 188 -5.34 -11.36 -10.48
CA PHE A 188 -4.89 -10.18 -11.21
C PHE A 188 -6.05 -9.61 -12.03
N THR A 189 -6.19 -8.28 -11.96
CA THR A 189 -6.84 -7.51 -13.02
C THR A 189 -5.78 -7.21 -14.08
N THR A 190 -6.20 -6.88 -15.31
CA THR A 190 -5.25 -6.45 -16.35
C THR A 190 -4.39 -5.28 -15.87
N THR A 191 -4.98 -4.31 -15.17
CA THR A 191 -4.25 -3.17 -14.60
C THR A 191 -3.22 -3.61 -13.57
N SER A 192 -3.59 -4.47 -12.61
CA SER A 192 -2.63 -4.92 -11.58
C SER A 192 -1.54 -5.82 -12.14
N ALA A 193 -1.83 -6.60 -13.20
CA ALA A 193 -0.82 -7.39 -13.90
C ALA A 193 0.18 -6.47 -14.61
N LEU A 194 -0.29 -5.47 -15.37
CA LEU A 194 0.59 -4.51 -16.04
C LEU A 194 1.46 -3.72 -15.04
N GLU A 195 0.88 -3.30 -13.91
CA GLU A 195 1.64 -2.64 -12.83
C GLU A 195 2.72 -3.55 -12.25
N TYR A 196 2.38 -4.80 -11.95
CA TYR A 196 3.33 -5.78 -11.42
C TYR A 196 4.49 -6.00 -12.39
N LEU A 197 4.19 -6.17 -13.68
CA LEU A 197 5.19 -6.37 -14.73
C LEU A 197 6.10 -5.16 -14.90
N HIS A 198 5.52 -3.96 -14.87
CA HIS A 198 6.29 -2.71 -14.93
C HIS A 198 7.24 -2.60 -13.73
N GLY A 199 6.73 -2.78 -12.51
CA GLY A 199 7.53 -2.70 -11.28
C GLY A 199 8.63 -3.77 -11.19
N ALA A 200 8.40 -4.97 -11.74
CA ALA A 200 9.43 -6.01 -11.82
C ALA A 200 10.57 -5.64 -12.79
N ALA A 201 10.24 -5.00 -13.92
CA ALA A 201 11.21 -4.58 -14.91
C ALA A 201 12.07 -3.38 -14.46
N THR A 202 11.56 -2.54 -13.57
CA THR A 202 12.21 -1.29 -13.13
C THR A 202 12.93 -1.39 -11.77
N THR A 203 13.18 -2.61 -11.27
CA THR A 203 13.82 -2.83 -9.96
C THR A 203 15.22 -2.19 -9.86
N ALA A 204 15.31 -1.09 -9.11
CA ALA A 204 16.50 -0.24 -9.02
C ALA A 204 17.76 -0.96 -8.49
N ALA A 205 17.61 -2.02 -7.69
CA ALA A 205 18.72 -2.74 -7.08
C ALA A 205 19.27 -3.90 -7.94
N GLY A 206 18.63 -4.20 -9.09
CA GLY A 206 18.95 -5.37 -9.92
C GLY A 206 18.39 -6.69 -9.35
N PRO A 207 18.57 -7.81 -10.09
CA PRO A 207 17.97 -9.08 -9.75
C PRO A 207 18.55 -9.67 -8.46
N LEU A 208 17.69 -10.35 -7.70
CA LEU A 208 18.06 -11.10 -6.48
C LEU A 208 18.84 -10.24 -5.46
N ALA A 209 18.53 -8.94 -5.43
CA ALA A 209 19.21 -7.98 -4.59
C ALA A 209 18.77 -8.07 -3.13
N ALA A 210 19.65 -7.61 -2.25
CA ALA A 210 19.38 -7.45 -0.82
C ALA A 210 20.09 -6.21 -0.27
N TRP A 211 19.68 -5.74 0.91
CA TRP A 211 20.36 -4.64 1.60
C TRP A 211 21.50 -5.21 2.45
N ARG A 212 22.74 -4.80 2.21
CA ARG A 212 23.92 -5.26 2.95
C ARG A 212 24.87 -4.12 3.22
N ASP A 213 25.38 -4.07 4.45
CA ASP A 213 26.32 -3.05 4.90
C ASP A 213 25.86 -1.62 4.54
N GLY A 214 24.58 -1.34 4.72
CA GLY A 214 24.01 -0.02 4.46
C GLY A 214 23.82 0.35 2.99
N ALA A 215 23.86 -0.61 2.07
CA ALA A 215 23.66 -0.37 0.64
C ALA A 215 22.90 -1.51 -0.06
N ALA A 216 22.23 -1.19 -1.18
CA ALA A 216 21.63 -2.19 -2.06
C ALA A 216 22.75 -2.98 -2.76
N ARG A 217 22.70 -4.31 -2.69
CA ARG A 217 23.63 -5.22 -3.34
C ARG A 217 22.88 -6.14 -4.31
N PRO A 218 23.13 -6.07 -5.64
CA PRO A 218 22.55 -6.99 -6.61
C PRO A 218 23.09 -8.42 -6.38
N ARG A 219 22.29 -9.44 -6.71
CA ARG A 219 22.70 -10.85 -6.66
C ARG A 219 23.27 -11.28 -5.29
N ALA A 220 22.77 -10.69 -4.21
CA ALA A 220 23.19 -11.00 -2.85
C ALA A 220 22.49 -12.25 -2.28
N LEU A 221 21.40 -12.69 -2.91
CA LEU A 221 20.60 -13.84 -2.52
C LEU A 221 20.31 -14.74 -3.73
N THR A 222 19.73 -15.90 -3.47
CA THR A 222 19.32 -16.89 -4.48
C THR A 222 17.83 -17.21 -4.36
N ARG A 223 17.23 -17.69 -5.45
CA ARG A 223 15.88 -18.28 -5.41
C ARG A 223 15.96 -19.62 -4.67
N ARG A 224 14.93 -19.91 -3.86
CA ARG A 224 14.84 -21.17 -3.10
C ARG A 224 13.40 -21.67 -3.09
N ILE A 225 13.24 -22.98 -2.93
CA ILE A 225 11.95 -23.61 -2.73
C ILE A 225 11.86 -24.06 -1.27
N VAL A 226 10.83 -23.57 -0.58
CA VAL A 226 10.56 -23.90 0.82
C VAL A 226 9.19 -24.54 0.93
N ALA A 227 9.05 -25.52 1.83
CA ALA A 227 7.79 -26.17 2.14
C ALA A 227 7.36 -25.86 3.58
N ASP A 228 6.07 -25.58 3.76
CA ASP A 228 5.41 -25.39 5.07
C ASP A 228 6.13 -24.41 6.00
N LEU A 229 6.66 -23.34 5.41
CA LEU A 229 7.22 -22.24 6.17
C LEU A 229 6.14 -21.67 7.11
N PRO A 230 6.45 -21.38 8.39
CA PRO A 230 5.45 -20.86 9.33
C PRO A 230 4.66 -19.68 8.76
N PHE A 231 3.34 -19.67 8.92
CA PHE A 231 2.41 -18.68 8.33
C PHE A 231 2.28 -18.69 6.79
N PHE A 232 3.05 -19.54 6.09
CA PHE A 232 3.02 -19.70 4.63
C PHE A 232 2.88 -21.20 4.27
N PRO A 233 1.75 -21.84 4.60
CA PRO A 233 1.56 -23.28 4.39
C PRO A 233 1.68 -23.65 2.91
N GLY A 234 2.18 -24.86 2.64
CA GLY A 234 2.45 -25.38 1.31
C GLY A 234 3.79 -24.95 0.73
N THR A 235 4.00 -25.25 -0.55
CA THR A 235 5.25 -24.98 -1.26
C THR A 235 5.29 -23.56 -1.78
N SER A 236 6.39 -22.85 -1.50
CA SER A 236 6.62 -21.47 -1.96
C SER A 236 7.96 -21.36 -2.66
N THR A 237 7.99 -20.66 -3.80
CA THR A 237 9.24 -20.16 -4.37
C THR A 237 9.56 -18.82 -3.74
N VAL A 238 10.69 -18.76 -3.03
CA VAL A 238 11.22 -17.53 -2.43
C VAL A 238 11.99 -16.77 -3.50
N VAL A 239 11.51 -15.57 -3.82
CA VAL A 239 12.10 -14.66 -4.81
C VAL A 239 12.58 -13.41 -4.09
N PRO A 240 13.91 -13.23 -3.91
CA PRO A 240 14.46 -11.99 -3.39
C PRO A 240 14.21 -10.82 -4.36
N GLN A 241 13.63 -9.75 -3.84
CA GLN A 241 13.31 -8.56 -4.60
C GLN A 241 13.46 -7.33 -3.71
N LEU A 242 14.37 -6.43 -4.09
CA LEU A 242 14.61 -5.19 -3.39
C LEU A 242 14.14 -4.02 -4.26
N SER A 243 12.94 -3.52 -3.98
CA SER A 243 12.35 -2.36 -4.66
C SER A 243 12.88 -1.03 -4.11
N ALA A 244 12.56 0.07 -4.78
CA ALA A 244 12.92 1.41 -4.30
C ALA A 244 12.25 1.75 -2.95
N GLU A 245 11.01 1.30 -2.72
CA GLU A 245 10.35 1.41 -1.41
C GLU A 245 11.14 0.65 -0.33
N ASP A 246 11.61 -0.55 -0.65
CA ASP A 246 12.37 -1.37 0.31
C ASP A 246 13.69 -0.71 0.69
N ILE A 247 14.37 -0.08 -0.28
CA ILE A 247 15.57 0.73 -0.03
C ILE A 247 15.25 1.93 0.88
N ARG A 248 14.18 2.68 0.60
CA ARG A 248 13.75 3.79 1.47
C ARG A 248 13.45 3.29 2.89
N THR A 249 12.79 2.14 2.99
CA THR A 249 12.47 1.49 4.26
C THR A 249 13.74 1.09 5.02
N ALA A 250 14.70 0.43 4.37
CA ALA A 250 15.97 0.07 4.99
C ALA A 250 16.72 1.29 5.54
N ARG A 251 16.76 2.38 4.76
CA ARG A 251 17.36 3.66 5.16
C ARG A 251 16.64 4.29 6.35
N ALA A 252 15.31 4.37 6.30
CA ALA A 252 14.49 4.95 7.36
C ALA A 252 14.62 4.17 8.70
N LEU A 253 14.79 2.85 8.62
CA LEU A 253 15.01 2.02 9.80
C LEU A 253 16.44 2.11 10.37
N GLY A 254 17.42 2.52 9.55
CA GLY A 254 18.83 2.58 9.93
C GLY A 254 19.48 1.21 10.11
N VAL A 255 18.96 0.18 9.43
CA VAL A 255 19.48 -1.19 9.51
C VAL A 255 20.73 -1.38 8.66
N ARG A 256 21.63 -2.25 9.11
CA ARG A 256 22.85 -2.62 8.37
C ARG A 256 22.51 -3.57 7.23
N ASP A 257 21.71 -4.60 7.51
CA ASP A 257 21.32 -5.62 6.54
C ASP A 257 19.81 -5.79 6.48
N GLY A 258 19.30 -6.23 5.33
CA GLY A 258 17.91 -6.66 5.25
C GLY A 258 17.53 -7.39 3.98
N ASP A 259 16.48 -8.20 4.12
CA ASP A 259 15.98 -9.12 3.10
C ASP A 259 14.52 -8.85 2.81
N TRP A 260 14.20 -8.58 1.54
CA TRP A 260 12.84 -8.45 1.05
C TRP A 260 12.55 -9.60 0.10
N LEU A 261 11.63 -10.46 0.53
CA LEU A 261 11.39 -11.77 -0.07
C LEU A 261 9.92 -11.86 -0.49
N THR A 262 9.67 -12.08 -1.77
CA THR A 262 8.34 -12.44 -2.26
C THR A 262 8.22 -13.96 -2.31
N LEU A 263 7.20 -14.51 -1.64
CA LEU A 263 6.87 -15.93 -1.67
C LEU A 263 5.78 -16.13 -2.72
N VAL A 264 6.16 -16.70 -3.86
CA VAL A 264 5.24 -17.06 -4.94
C VAL A 264 4.69 -18.45 -4.67
N GLN A 265 3.38 -18.55 -4.57
CA GLN A 265 2.64 -19.81 -4.43
C GLN A 265 1.68 -19.98 -5.60
N GLY A 266 1.72 -21.14 -6.24
CA GLY A 266 0.93 -21.42 -7.45
C GLY A 266 1.83 -21.77 -8.63
N GLU A 267 1.60 -22.94 -9.21
CA GLU A 267 2.41 -23.46 -10.31
C GLU A 267 2.18 -22.63 -11.58
N GLN A 268 0.93 -22.18 -11.82
CA GLN A 268 0.58 -21.48 -13.04
C GLN A 268 1.13 -20.05 -13.04
N VAL A 269 1.03 -19.35 -11.91
CA VAL A 269 1.57 -18.00 -11.74
C VAL A 269 3.09 -18.02 -11.87
N LEU A 270 3.76 -18.98 -11.22
CA LEU A 270 5.22 -19.12 -11.35
C LEU A 270 5.64 -19.36 -12.80
N ALA A 271 4.98 -20.30 -13.49
CA ALA A 271 5.25 -20.59 -14.90
C ALA A 271 4.93 -19.41 -15.85
N ALA A 272 3.95 -18.57 -15.48
CA ALA A 272 3.68 -17.33 -16.20
C ALA A 272 4.81 -16.31 -15.99
N LEU A 273 5.23 -16.08 -14.74
CA LEU A 273 6.30 -15.14 -14.39
C LEU A 273 7.63 -15.50 -15.04
N ASP A 274 7.99 -16.78 -15.15
CA ASP A 274 9.23 -17.18 -15.83
C ASP A 274 9.22 -16.86 -17.34
N ARG A 275 8.06 -16.51 -17.92
CA ARG A 275 7.89 -16.21 -19.36
C ARG A 275 7.47 -14.77 -19.68
N VAL A 276 7.19 -13.93 -18.68
CA VAL A 276 6.67 -12.56 -18.97
C VAL A 276 7.67 -11.69 -19.70
N HIS A 277 8.97 -11.95 -19.56
CA HIS A 277 10.04 -11.17 -20.19
C HIS A 277 10.18 -11.39 -21.70
N VAL A 278 9.57 -12.45 -22.25
CA VAL A 278 9.63 -12.79 -23.68
C VAL A 278 8.32 -12.52 -24.42
N LEU A 279 7.35 -11.91 -23.74
CA LEU A 279 6.02 -11.62 -24.26
C LEU A 279 5.80 -10.10 -24.32
N PRO A 280 4.97 -9.61 -25.26
CA PRO A 280 4.42 -8.26 -25.18
C PRO A 280 3.70 -8.03 -23.83
N PRO A 281 3.71 -6.81 -23.27
CA PRO A 281 3.14 -6.55 -21.95
C PRO A 281 1.66 -6.93 -21.80
N GLU A 282 0.84 -6.74 -22.84
CA GLU A 282 -0.58 -7.10 -22.83
C GLU A 282 -0.79 -8.62 -22.78
N ASP A 283 -0.05 -9.37 -23.61
CA ASP A 283 -0.09 -10.84 -23.62
C ASP A 283 0.44 -11.43 -22.31
N ALA A 284 1.50 -10.83 -21.76
CA ALA A 284 2.05 -11.20 -20.47
C ALA A 284 1.02 -10.97 -19.34
N ALA A 285 0.30 -9.84 -19.39
CA ALA A 285 -0.74 -9.51 -18.43
C ALA A 285 -1.93 -10.47 -18.54
N GLU A 286 -2.41 -10.77 -19.76
CA GLU A 286 -3.50 -11.73 -19.97
C GLU A 286 -3.11 -13.12 -19.43
N ARG A 287 -1.90 -13.57 -19.74
CA ARG A 287 -1.38 -14.85 -19.27
C ARG A 287 -1.30 -14.89 -17.75
N LEU A 288 -0.81 -13.84 -17.10
CA LEU A 288 -0.72 -13.75 -15.65
C LEU A 288 -2.13 -13.75 -15.01
N CYS A 289 -3.09 -13.01 -15.59
CA CYS A 289 -4.49 -13.02 -15.17
C CYS A 289 -5.13 -14.42 -15.30
N ARG A 290 -4.84 -15.15 -16.38
CA ARG A 290 -5.32 -16.54 -16.56
C ARG A 290 -4.68 -17.48 -15.54
N ALA A 291 -3.38 -17.39 -15.35
CA ALA A 291 -2.63 -18.20 -14.40
C ALA A 291 -3.14 -18.03 -12.97
N ALA A 292 -3.31 -16.79 -12.51
CA ALA A 292 -3.85 -16.50 -11.19
C ALA A 292 -5.29 -17.00 -11.02
N ARG A 293 -6.13 -16.93 -12.05
CA ARG A 293 -7.49 -17.52 -11.99
C ARG A 293 -7.45 -19.04 -11.76
N LEU A 294 -6.52 -19.76 -12.38
CA LEU A 294 -6.35 -21.19 -12.18
C LEU A 294 -5.84 -21.51 -10.77
N ASP A 295 -4.79 -20.82 -10.32
CA ASP A 295 -4.20 -21.03 -8.99
C ASP A 295 -5.13 -20.60 -7.84
N MET A 296 -6.14 -19.76 -8.12
CA MET A 296 -7.15 -19.31 -7.17
C MET A 296 -8.41 -20.18 -7.14
N ALA A 297 -8.55 -21.19 -8.00
CA ALA A 297 -9.73 -22.05 -8.02
C ALA A 297 -9.94 -22.73 -6.66
N GLY A 298 -11.11 -22.51 -6.04
CA GLY A 298 -11.45 -23.05 -4.71
C GLY A 298 -10.73 -22.37 -3.53
N ARG A 299 -10.01 -21.26 -3.76
CA ARG A 299 -9.28 -20.53 -2.71
C ARG A 299 -9.86 -19.13 -2.51
N SER A 300 -9.69 -18.59 -1.32
CA SER A 300 -10.02 -17.19 -1.02
C SER A 300 -8.76 -16.32 -1.12
N PRO A 301 -8.89 -15.06 -1.57
CA PRO A 301 -7.79 -14.11 -1.54
C PRO A 301 -7.16 -13.99 -0.15
N SER A 302 -5.84 -13.90 -0.10
CA SER A 302 -5.12 -13.70 1.14
C SER A 302 -3.77 -13.03 0.91
N VAL A 303 -3.39 -12.18 1.85
CA VAL A 303 -2.07 -11.57 1.91
C VAL A 303 -1.43 -11.91 3.25
N THR A 304 -0.14 -12.19 3.25
CA THR A 304 0.64 -12.41 4.48
C THR A 304 1.93 -11.63 4.39
N LEU A 305 2.13 -10.71 5.32
CA LEU A 305 3.40 -10.00 5.53
C LEU A 305 3.98 -10.48 6.84
N ALA A 306 5.17 -11.08 6.82
CA ALA A 306 5.90 -11.44 8.04
C ALA A 306 7.17 -10.61 8.12
N VAL A 307 7.31 -9.85 9.20
CA VAL A 307 8.48 -9.01 9.45
C VAL A 307 9.22 -9.56 10.65
N VAL A 308 10.52 -9.78 10.48
CA VAL A 308 11.46 -10.02 11.58
C VAL A 308 12.37 -8.81 11.69
N VAL A 309 12.46 -8.20 12.87
CA VAL A 309 13.45 -7.18 13.21
C VAL A 309 14.36 -7.76 14.27
N ALA A 310 15.67 -7.72 14.02
CA ALA A 310 16.67 -8.15 15.00
C ALA A 310 17.73 -7.08 15.23
N GLY A 311 18.35 -7.11 16.40
CA GLY A 311 19.37 -6.16 16.80
C GLY A 311 19.71 -6.29 18.28
N ARG A 312 19.96 -5.17 18.95
CA ARG A 312 20.33 -5.15 20.37
C ARG A 312 19.25 -4.49 21.22
N GLY A 313 18.90 -5.16 22.32
CA GLY A 313 18.12 -4.62 23.43
C GLY A 313 18.97 -4.50 24.70
N ALA A 314 18.32 -4.18 25.82
CA ALA A 314 18.99 -4.03 27.12
C ALA A 314 19.67 -5.33 27.61
N SER A 315 19.11 -6.49 27.26
CA SER A 315 19.63 -7.81 27.65
C SER A 315 20.57 -8.45 26.63
N GLY A 316 20.94 -7.75 25.56
CA GLY A 316 21.83 -8.26 24.50
C GLY A 316 21.13 -8.40 23.15
N ALA A 317 21.48 -9.43 22.38
CA ALA A 317 20.90 -9.66 21.06
C ALA A 317 19.44 -10.09 21.18
N GLU A 318 18.56 -9.47 20.40
CA GLU A 318 17.12 -9.73 20.44
C GLU A 318 16.51 -9.71 19.04
N SER A 319 15.51 -10.55 18.83
CA SER A 319 14.65 -10.55 17.65
C SER A 319 13.18 -10.37 18.05
N ARG A 320 12.40 -9.85 17.10
CA ARG A 320 10.96 -9.66 17.20
C ARG A 320 10.31 -9.94 15.87
N THR A 321 9.21 -10.66 15.91
CA THR A 321 8.48 -11.08 14.72
C THR A 321 7.04 -10.60 14.81
N ALA A 322 6.55 -10.04 13.71
CA ALA A 322 5.16 -9.64 13.55
C ALA A 322 4.62 -10.16 12.22
N VAL A 323 3.37 -10.63 12.23
CA VAL A 323 2.70 -11.17 11.04
C VAL A 323 1.39 -10.43 10.81
N LEU A 324 1.23 -9.83 9.63
CA LEU A 324 -0.03 -9.26 9.16
C LEU A 324 -0.70 -10.26 8.22
N HIS A 325 -1.95 -10.59 8.52
CA HIS A 325 -2.83 -11.38 7.65
C HIS A 325 -3.91 -10.48 7.06
N GLY A 326 -3.93 -10.34 5.74
CA GLY A 326 -4.91 -9.55 5.01
C GLY A 326 -5.88 -10.41 4.21
N THR A 327 -7.06 -9.85 3.93
CA THR A 327 -8.14 -10.50 3.17
C THR A 327 -7.99 -10.43 1.65
N GLY A 328 -6.93 -9.80 1.16
CA GLY A 328 -6.63 -9.66 -0.28
C GLY A 328 -5.83 -8.40 -0.58
N ASN A 329 -5.34 -8.30 -1.81
CA ASN A 329 -4.58 -7.16 -2.31
C ASN A 329 -5.40 -5.87 -2.37
N ALA A 330 -6.59 -5.94 -2.99
CA ALA A 330 -7.44 -4.77 -3.16
C ALA A 330 -8.06 -4.24 -1.85
N PRO A 331 -8.55 -5.09 -0.92
CA PRO A 331 -8.98 -4.62 0.40
C PRO A 331 -7.90 -3.86 1.17
N LEU A 332 -6.67 -4.39 1.20
CA LEU A 332 -5.55 -3.73 1.88
C LEU A 332 -5.16 -2.44 1.18
N SER A 333 -5.01 -2.45 -0.14
CA SER A 333 -4.62 -1.26 -0.91
C SER A 333 -5.66 -0.14 -0.77
N GLY A 334 -6.95 -0.47 -0.86
CA GLY A 334 -8.02 0.52 -0.73
C GLY A 334 -8.12 1.08 0.69
N ALA A 335 -7.83 0.27 1.71
CA ALA A 335 -7.80 0.75 3.09
C ALA A 335 -6.62 1.69 3.36
N VAL A 336 -5.42 1.42 2.82
CA VAL A 336 -4.28 2.34 2.91
C VAL A 336 -4.59 3.65 2.16
N ALA A 337 -5.13 3.57 0.94
CA ALA A 337 -5.48 4.74 0.15
C ALA A 337 -6.52 5.62 0.86
N ALA A 338 -7.58 5.01 1.41
CA ALA A 338 -8.60 5.72 2.16
C ALA A 338 -8.04 6.33 3.46
N HIS A 339 -7.23 5.59 4.22
CA HIS A 339 -6.58 6.11 5.42
C HIS A 339 -5.70 7.31 5.09
N THR A 340 -4.88 7.21 4.05
CA THR A 340 -4.00 8.29 3.57
C THR A 340 -4.82 9.53 3.19
N ALA A 341 -5.89 9.38 2.42
CA ALA A 341 -6.76 10.48 2.03
C ALA A 341 -7.42 11.17 3.22
N LEU A 342 -7.80 10.42 4.25
CA LEU A 342 -8.35 10.99 5.49
C LEU A 342 -7.31 11.77 6.30
N GLN A 343 -6.05 11.32 6.33
CA GLN A 343 -4.95 12.03 7.01
C GLN A 343 -4.64 13.35 6.28
N VAL A 344 -4.58 13.32 4.95
CA VAL A 344 -4.42 14.53 4.11
C VAL A 344 -5.59 15.49 4.32
N LEU A 345 -6.84 14.99 4.28
CA LEU A 345 -8.03 15.82 4.47
C LEU A 345 -8.04 16.53 5.84
N ARG A 346 -7.51 15.90 6.89
CA ARG A 346 -7.42 16.46 8.24
C ARG A 346 -6.25 17.43 8.43
N GLY A 347 -5.40 17.63 7.41
CA GLY A 347 -4.20 18.44 7.52
C GLY A 347 -3.10 17.80 8.39
N GLU A 348 -3.17 16.47 8.59
CA GLU A 348 -2.17 15.72 9.39
C GLU A 348 -0.90 15.41 8.57
N VAL A 349 -0.93 15.70 7.26
CA VAL A 349 0.20 15.58 6.34
C VAL A 349 0.61 16.97 5.86
N PRO A 350 1.90 17.36 5.99
CA PRO A 350 2.35 18.69 5.58
C PRO A 350 2.29 18.87 4.05
N PRO A 351 2.21 20.12 3.55
CA PRO A 351 2.33 20.41 2.12
C PRO A 351 3.65 19.94 1.51
N GLY A 352 3.58 19.49 0.26
CA GLY A 352 4.72 18.92 -0.48
C GLY A 352 4.39 17.58 -1.14
N ARG A 353 5.40 16.97 -1.77
CA ARG A 353 5.32 15.59 -2.30
C ARG A 353 5.90 14.59 -1.30
N HIS A 354 5.19 13.49 -1.09
CA HIS A 354 5.52 12.48 -0.08
C HIS A 354 5.26 11.07 -0.60
N PHE A 355 5.92 10.09 0.03
CA PHE A 355 5.47 8.70 0.00
C PHE A 355 4.70 8.38 1.28
N ALA A 356 3.64 7.58 1.18
CA ALA A 356 2.78 7.24 2.31
C ALA A 356 3.58 6.63 3.47
N ALA A 357 4.49 5.70 3.18
CA ALA A 357 5.33 5.05 4.18
C ALA A 357 6.32 6.00 4.90
N ASP A 358 6.61 7.16 4.31
CA ASP A 358 7.56 8.14 4.86
C ASP A 358 6.87 9.26 5.66
N VAL A 359 5.59 9.53 5.39
CA VAL A 359 4.88 10.67 6.00
C VAL A 359 3.77 10.27 6.98
N LEU A 360 3.21 9.07 6.86
CA LEU A 360 2.18 8.60 7.78
C LEU A 360 2.78 8.01 9.06
N ASP A 361 2.05 8.14 10.17
CA ASP A 361 2.37 7.39 11.39
C ASP A 361 2.13 5.89 11.14
N ALA A 362 3.21 5.13 11.00
CA ALA A 362 3.14 3.72 10.62
C ALA A 362 2.33 2.85 11.60
N PRO A 363 2.48 2.95 12.94
CA PRO A 363 1.63 2.23 13.89
C PRO A 363 0.13 2.56 13.75
N ALA A 364 -0.23 3.84 13.64
CA ALA A 364 -1.62 4.27 13.49
C ALA A 364 -2.20 3.81 12.15
N ALA A 365 -1.43 3.92 11.07
CA ALA A 365 -1.81 3.44 9.75
C ALA A 365 -2.12 1.95 9.79
N VAL A 366 -1.21 1.11 10.30
CA VAL A 366 -1.44 -0.35 10.44
C VAL A 366 -2.65 -0.66 11.32
N THR A 367 -2.81 0.07 12.43
CA THR A 367 -3.97 -0.09 13.33
C THR A 367 -5.30 0.26 12.64
N ALA A 368 -5.31 1.22 11.72
CA ALA A 368 -6.51 1.56 10.97
C ALA A 368 -7.01 0.41 10.07
N LEU A 369 -6.12 -0.46 9.57
CA LEU A 369 -6.50 -1.63 8.77
C LEU A 369 -7.04 -2.80 9.60
N THR A 370 -6.72 -2.85 10.90
CA THR A 370 -7.06 -3.97 11.80
C THR A 370 -8.30 -3.73 12.66
N ARG A 371 -8.81 -2.49 12.71
CA ARG A 371 -10.04 -2.16 13.43
C ARG A 371 -11.27 -2.55 12.60
N PRO A 372 -12.24 -3.27 13.19
CA PRO A 372 -13.57 -3.39 12.60
C PRO A 372 -14.19 -2.01 12.42
N ALA A 373 -15.00 -1.86 11.37
CA ALA A 373 -15.76 -0.63 11.18
C ALA A 373 -16.93 -0.57 12.19
N ALA A 374 -17.42 0.64 12.47
CA ALA A 374 -18.51 0.87 13.43
C ALA A 374 -19.81 0.16 13.02
N ASP A 375 -20.00 -0.11 11.72
CA ASP A 375 -21.14 -0.84 11.15
C ASP A 375 -21.03 -2.38 11.30
N GLY A 376 -20.01 -2.88 12.01
CA GLY A 376 -19.76 -4.31 12.20
C GLY A 376 -19.00 -4.98 11.05
N THR A 377 -18.64 -4.23 9.99
CA THR A 377 -17.78 -4.77 8.92
C THR A 377 -16.44 -5.22 9.51
N ARG A 378 -16.05 -6.46 9.20
CA ARG A 378 -14.76 -7.02 9.64
C ARG A 378 -13.59 -6.22 9.06
N ALA A 379 -12.53 -6.12 9.84
CA ALA A 379 -11.26 -5.54 9.41
C ALA A 379 -10.68 -6.28 8.19
N CYS A 380 -9.98 -5.55 7.32
CA CYS A 380 -9.31 -6.12 6.15
C CYS A 380 -7.97 -6.76 6.50
N ALA A 381 -7.46 -6.53 7.71
CA ALA A 381 -6.24 -7.11 8.25
C ALA A 381 -6.39 -7.56 9.70
N ARG A 382 -5.53 -8.47 10.13
CA ARG A 382 -5.19 -8.69 11.54
C ARG A 382 -3.68 -8.75 11.69
N VAL A 383 -3.16 -8.35 12.84
CA VAL A 383 -1.72 -8.42 13.15
C VAL A 383 -1.51 -9.31 14.36
N GLU A 384 -0.52 -10.20 14.27
CA GLU A 384 -0.05 -11.05 15.35
C GLU A 384 1.39 -10.64 15.71
N LEU A 385 1.65 -10.35 16.98
CA LEU A 385 2.99 -10.12 17.51
C LEU A 385 3.44 -11.38 18.24
N LEU A 386 4.57 -11.96 17.80
CA LEU A 386 5.07 -13.18 18.40
C LEU A 386 5.85 -12.90 19.70
N PRO A 387 6.02 -13.92 20.56
CA PRO A 387 6.85 -13.81 21.76
C PRO A 387 8.26 -13.30 21.45
N ARG A 388 8.87 -12.63 22.44
CA ARG A 388 10.23 -12.09 22.30
C ARG A 388 11.23 -13.21 21.97
N GLY A 389 12.12 -12.97 21.01
CA GLY A 389 13.12 -13.95 20.58
C GLY A 389 12.57 -15.06 19.68
N ALA A 390 11.26 -15.14 19.46
CA ALA A 390 10.68 -16.08 18.51
C ALA A 390 11.01 -15.63 17.08
N ASP A 391 11.93 -16.36 16.45
CA ASP A 391 12.14 -16.32 15.01
C ASP A 391 11.76 -17.67 14.41
N PRO A 392 10.47 -17.85 14.05
CA PRO A 392 10.00 -19.09 13.44
C PRO A 392 10.56 -19.27 12.02
N PHE A 393 11.32 -18.31 11.51
CA PHE A 393 11.93 -18.34 10.18
C PHE A 393 13.45 -18.54 10.23
N ALA A 394 14.01 -18.86 11.40
CA ALA A 394 15.41 -19.20 11.54
C ALA A 394 15.77 -20.32 10.55
N PRO A 395 16.99 -20.38 10.01
CA PRO A 395 17.36 -21.37 8.99
C PRO A 395 17.07 -22.83 9.38
N GLN A 396 17.10 -23.15 10.68
CA GLN A 396 16.80 -24.49 11.21
C GLN A 396 15.31 -24.81 11.24
N ALA A 397 14.44 -23.81 11.17
CA ALA A 397 12.99 -23.94 11.21
C ALA A 397 12.36 -24.14 9.83
N VAL A 398 13.17 -24.15 8.76
CA VAL A 398 12.70 -24.20 7.37
C VAL A 398 13.25 -25.43 6.67
N ALA A 399 12.37 -26.25 6.11
CA ALA A 399 12.78 -27.30 5.19
C ALA A 399 13.00 -26.70 3.79
N GLU A 400 14.25 -26.51 3.40
CA GLU A 400 14.60 -26.20 2.00
C GLU A 400 14.55 -27.49 1.19
N VAL A 401 13.69 -27.50 0.17
CA VAL A 401 13.45 -28.69 -0.68
C VAL A 401 14.20 -28.58 -2.02
N GLY A 402 14.82 -27.43 -2.30
CA GLY A 402 15.67 -27.22 -3.46
C GLY A 402 16.01 -25.74 -3.70
N ALA A 403 16.97 -25.51 -4.59
CA ALA A 403 17.30 -24.20 -5.14
C ALA A 403 17.03 -24.19 -6.64
N LEU A 404 16.57 -23.04 -7.16
CA LEU A 404 16.33 -22.82 -8.60
C LEU A 404 17.51 -22.12 -9.26
#